data_AF-I7ZIM2-F1
#
_entry.id   AF-I7ZIM2-F1
#
_cell.length_a   1.000
_cell.length_b   1.000
_cell.length_c   1.000
_cell.angle_alpha   90.00
_cell.angle_beta   90.00
_cell.angle_gamma   90.00
#
_symmetry.space_group_name_H-M   'P 1'
#
loop_
_entity.id
_entity.type
_entity.pdbx_description
1 polymer ?
#
loop_
_entity_poly.entity_id
_entity_poly.type
_entity_poly.pdbx_seq_one_letter_code
_entity_poly.pdbx_strand_id
1 'polypeptide(L)'
;MSLLLKGAGGFVFGFAVIYALWRVLLARRPLALDAPTIGLYMGLAFPICIVSEVLIGRLHFELFGAQLWQYRVAPTHGGYTSLYNFAIWPLYGWHVYLSEQALAQWKPRPGLRRAALLLKHASAGPLLEIIANLGMLAILGRYYFYYLPGDLWHLTSIQVVPYYFVLSLLFSAFIARLRDARHKVAIGCAGYLVGLAYLFLA
;
A
#
# COMPACT_ATOMS: atom_id res chain seq x y z
N MET A 1 24.86 0.47 -12.40
CA MET A 1 23.82 1.26 -11.68
C MET A 1 23.42 0.49 -10.44
N SER A 2 23.60 1.05 -9.24
CA SER A 2 23.37 0.35 -7.97
C SER A 2 21.91 -0.10 -7.82
N LEU A 3 21.66 -1.17 -7.07
CA LEU A 3 20.32 -1.69 -6.76
C LEU A 3 19.42 -0.60 -6.15
N LEU A 4 20.02 0.31 -5.36
CA LEU A 4 19.38 1.49 -4.78
C LEU A 4 18.89 2.49 -5.83
N LEU A 5 19.68 2.77 -6.87
CA LEU A 5 19.26 3.67 -7.96
C LEU A 5 18.11 3.08 -8.78
N LYS A 6 18.13 1.75 -8.99
CA LYS A 6 17.01 1.03 -9.63
C LYS A 6 15.74 1.06 -8.75
N GLY A 7 15.89 0.88 -7.44
CA GLY A 7 14.79 1.02 -6.48
C GLY A 7 14.19 2.42 -6.48
N ALA A 8 15.02 3.46 -6.38
CA ALA A 8 14.59 4.85 -6.42
C ALA A 8 13.83 5.21 -7.71
N GLY A 9 14.32 4.76 -8.87
CA GLY A 9 13.61 4.92 -10.15
C GLY A 9 12.26 4.21 -10.17
N GLY A 10 12.18 2.99 -9.62
CA GLY A 10 10.93 2.25 -9.47
C GLY A 10 9.90 2.95 -8.58
N PHE A 11 10.34 3.59 -7.49
CA PHE A 11 9.45 4.34 -6.62
C PHE A 11 8.88 5.57 -7.30
N VAL A 12 9.73 6.40 -7.93
CA VAL A 12 9.28 7.58 -8.68
C VAL A 12 8.28 7.18 -9.77
N PHE A 13 8.56 6.07 -10.47
CA PHE A 13 7.62 5.50 -11.45
C PHE A 13 6.28 5.11 -10.80
N GLY A 14 6.30 4.42 -9.66
CA GLY A 14 5.09 4.06 -8.91
C GLY A 14 4.25 5.27 -8.49
N PHE A 15 4.89 6.32 -7.94
CA PHE A 15 4.21 7.58 -7.61
C PHE A 15 3.50 8.18 -8.83
N ALA A 16 4.20 8.25 -9.97
CA ALA A 16 3.69 8.81 -11.21
C ALA A 16 2.54 7.98 -11.81
N VAL A 17 2.67 6.65 -11.83
CA VAL A 17 1.64 5.73 -12.33
C VAL A 17 0.38 5.84 -11.48
N ILE A 18 0.49 5.81 -10.15
CA ILE A 18 -0.66 5.91 -9.26
C ILE A 18 -1.36 7.27 -9.42
N TYR A 19 -0.59 8.35 -9.54
CA TYR A 19 -1.15 9.68 -9.80
C TYR A 19 -1.89 9.74 -11.13
N ALA A 20 -1.27 9.25 -12.21
CA ALA A 20 -1.86 9.21 -13.54
C ALA A 20 -3.13 8.36 -13.56
N LEU A 21 -3.11 7.19 -12.92
CA LEU A 21 -4.25 6.27 -12.83
C LEU A 21 -5.46 6.97 -12.21
N TRP A 22 -5.32 7.56 -11.03
CA TRP A 22 -6.46 8.22 -10.37
C TRP A 22 -6.91 9.49 -11.07
N ARG A 23 -5.97 10.26 -11.63
CA ARG A 23 -6.28 11.45 -12.42
C ARG A 23 -7.10 11.10 -13.66
N VAL A 24 -6.69 10.09 -14.42
CA VAL A 24 -7.32 9.72 -15.69
C VAL A 24 -8.65 8.98 -15.46
N LEU A 25 -8.68 8.00 -14.56
CA LEU A 25 -9.85 7.15 -14.38
C LEU A 25 -11.03 7.88 -13.72
N LEU A 26 -10.77 8.68 -12.68
CA LEU A 26 -11.84 9.25 -11.85
C LEU A 26 -11.87 10.78 -11.87
N ALA A 27 -10.77 11.43 -11.48
CA ALA A 27 -10.80 12.87 -11.19
C ALA A 27 -11.01 13.73 -12.45
N ARG A 28 -10.38 13.32 -13.57
CA ARG A 28 -10.32 14.05 -14.86
C ARG A 28 -9.82 15.50 -14.73
N ARG A 29 -9.24 15.83 -13.58
CA ARG A 29 -8.71 17.13 -13.17
C ARG A 29 -7.45 16.90 -12.33
N PRO A 30 -6.54 17.88 -12.24
CA PRO A 30 -5.38 17.78 -11.35
C PRO A 30 -5.81 17.48 -9.91
N LEU A 31 -5.09 16.57 -9.24
CA LEU A 31 -5.27 16.28 -7.83
C LEU A 31 -4.40 17.23 -7.02
N ALA A 32 -4.92 17.74 -5.90
CA ALA A 32 -4.18 18.67 -5.06
C ALA A 32 -3.07 17.90 -4.31
N LEU A 33 -1.90 18.51 -4.17
CA LEU A 33 -0.76 17.93 -3.47
C LEU A 33 -0.48 18.74 -2.21
N ASP A 34 -1.05 18.29 -1.09
CA ASP A 34 -0.81 18.87 0.23
C ASP A 34 0.27 18.06 0.96
N ALA A 35 1.51 18.51 0.90
CA ALA A 35 2.68 17.78 1.40
C ALA A 35 2.55 17.34 2.88
N PRO A 36 2.07 18.18 3.83
CA PRO A 36 1.81 17.75 5.20
C PRO A 36 0.85 16.57 5.32
N THR A 37 -0.26 16.58 4.59
CA THR A 37 -1.25 15.50 4.62
C THR A 37 -0.72 14.26 3.89
N ILE A 38 0.00 14.42 2.78
CA ILE A 38 0.68 13.31 2.10
C ILE A 38 1.66 12.62 3.07
N GLY A 39 2.50 13.40 3.77
CA GLY A 39 3.44 12.89 4.76
C GLY A 39 2.76 12.14 5.90
N LEU A 40 1.60 12.60 6.36
CA LEU A 40 0.77 11.88 7.33
C LEU A 40 0.30 10.52 6.78
N TYR A 41 -0.27 10.49 5.57
CA TYR A 41 -0.75 9.24 4.96
C TYR A 41 0.38 8.24 4.75
N MET A 42 1.48 8.68 4.15
CA MET A 42 2.66 7.84 3.89
C MET A 42 3.29 7.34 5.19
N GLY A 43 3.45 8.24 6.17
CA GLY A 43 4.08 7.95 7.45
C GLY A 43 3.27 7.02 8.33
N LEU A 44 1.93 7.08 8.29
CA LEU A 44 1.07 6.16 9.03
C LEU A 44 0.82 4.84 8.30
N ALA A 45 0.75 4.86 6.97
CA ALA A 45 0.58 3.65 6.18
C ALA A 45 1.72 2.67 6.43
N PHE A 46 2.95 3.15 6.51
CA PHE A 46 4.12 2.29 6.67
C PHE A 46 4.07 1.38 7.91
N PRO A 47 4.03 1.88 9.15
CA PRO A 47 3.98 1.03 10.34
C PRO A 47 2.71 0.18 10.39
N ILE A 48 1.56 0.73 9.97
CA ILE A 48 0.29 -0.01 10.00
C ILE A 48 0.36 -1.21 9.05
N CYS A 49 0.80 -1.02 7.81
CA CYS A 49 0.86 -2.08 6.82
C CYS A 49 1.93 -3.11 7.16
N ILE A 50 3.15 -2.71 7.56
CA ILE A 50 4.21 -3.69 7.86
C ILE A 50 3.89 -4.56 9.08
N VAL A 51 3.34 -3.97 10.14
CA VAL A 51 2.94 -4.72 11.34
C VAL A 51 1.76 -5.63 11.02
N SER A 52 0.76 -5.13 10.29
CA SER A 52 -0.42 -5.92 9.91
C SER A 52 -0.04 -7.07 9.00
N GLU A 53 0.87 -6.85 8.05
CA GLU A 53 1.41 -7.87 7.18
C GLU A 53 2.02 -9.03 7.99
N VAL A 54 2.97 -8.74 8.88
CA VAL A 54 3.62 -9.79 9.68
C VAL A 54 2.60 -10.49 10.58
N LEU A 55 1.70 -9.74 11.21
CA LEU A 55 0.67 -10.29 12.10
C LEU A 55 -0.32 -11.19 11.35
N ILE A 56 -0.89 -10.71 10.24
CA ILE A 56 -1.88 -11.45 9.44
C ILE A 56 -1.23 -12.68 8.81
N GLY A 57 -0.01 -12.54 8.26
CA GLY A 57 0.71 -13.65 7.66
C GLY A 57 0.95 -14.79 8.67
N ARG A 58 1.39 -14.45 9.88
CA ARG A 58 1.59 -15.43 10.97
C ARG A 58 0.26 -16.02 11.44
N LEU A 59 -0.72 -15.18 11.76
CA LEU A 59 -2.02 -15.63 12.25
C LEU A 59 -2.71 -16.57 11.24
N HIS A 60 -2.64 -16.24 9.95
CA HIS A 60 -3.18 -17.11 8.91
C HIS A 60 -2.48 -18.46 8.87
N PHE A 61 -1.14 -18.47 8.97
CA PHE A 61 -0.38 -19.72 9.00
C PHE A 61 -0.75 -20.57 10.22
N GLU A 62 -0.88 -19.98 11.40
CA GLU A 62 -1.30 -20.70 12.62
C GLU A 62 -2.73 -21.25 12.52
N LEU A 63 -3.65 -20.51 11.90
CA LEU A 63 -5.06 -20.94 11.78
C LEU A 63 -5.31 -21.97 10.68
N PHE A 64 -4.61 -21.86 9.55
CA PHE A 64 -4.90 -22.64 8.33
C PHE A 64 -3.75 -23.54 7.87
N GLY A 65 -2.58 -23.48 8.51
CA GLY A 65 -1.39 -24.26 8.14
C GLY A 65 -0.75 -23.84 6.81
N ALA A 66 -1.21 -22.73 6.21
CA ALA A 66 -0.75 -22.25 4.91
C ALA A 66 -0.36 -20.78 4.97
N GLN A 67 0.74 -20.42 4.33
CA GLN A 67 1.15 -19.02 4.17
C GLN A 67 0.34 -18.36 3.05
N LEU A 68 -0.07 -17.11 3.23
CA LEU A 68 -0.77 -16.35 2.18
C LEU A 68 0.20 -15.80 1.13
N TRP A 69 1.35 -15.32 1.56
CA TRP A 69 2.36 -14.76 0.69
C TRP A 69 3.77 -15.03 1.22
N GLN A 70 4.74 -14.85 0.33
CA GLN A 70 6.16 -14.97 0.65
C GLN A 70 6.99 -13.97 -0.15
N TYR A 71 7.71 -13.10 0.56
CA TYR A 71 8.66 -12.17 -0.03
C TYR A 71 9.89 -12.87 -0.60
N ARG A 72 10.36 -12.42 -1.77
CA ARG A 72 11.50 -13.03 -2.49
C ARG A 72 12.66 -12.09 -2.72
N VAL A 73 12.47 -10.78 -2.53
CA VAL A 73 13.50 -9.78 -2.80
C VAL A 73 14.04 -9.20 -1.49
N ALA A 74 15.33 -9.46 -1.26
CA ALA A 74 16.29 -8.94 -0.28
C ALA A 74 15.88 -7.85 0.73
N PRO A 75 16.55 -7.85 1.90
CA PRO A 75 16.46 -8.86 2.95
C PRO A 75 15.00 -9.18 3.26
N THR A 76 14.70 -10.45 3.51
CA THR A 76 13.35 -10.89 3.89
C THR A 76 13.36 -11.38 5.34
N HIS A 77 12.50 -10.80 6.17
CA HIS A 77 12.42 -11.16 7.60
C HIS A 77 11.42 -12.30 7.76
N GLY A 78 11.95 -13.53 7.81
CA GLY A 78 11.14 -14.76 7.87
C GLY A 78 10.24 -15.01 6.65
N GLY A 79 10.48 -14.30 5.53
CA GLY A 79 9.65 -14.35 4.33
C GLY A 79 8.33 -13.56 4.41
N TYR A 80 8.01 -12.97 5.58
CA TYR A 80 6.75 -12.23 5.79
C TYR A 80 6.82 -10.78 5.36
N THR A 81 8.01 -10.18 5.32
CA THR A 81 8.23 -8.80 4.89
C THR A 81 9.59 -8.63 4.22
N SER A 82 9.83 -7.48 3.57
CA SER A 82 11.07 -7.15 2.87
C SER A 82 11.56 -5.74 3.22
N LEU A 83 12.87 -5.51 3.15
CA LEU A 83 13.43 -4.16 3.33
C LEU A 83 12.79 -3.14 2.38
N TYR A 84 12.44 -3.49 1.14
CA TYR A 84 11.80 -2.55 0.20
C TYR A 84 10.43 -2.01 0.67
N ASN A 85 9.84 -2.62 1.69
CA ASN A 85 8.62 -2.13 2.30
C ASN A 85 8.77 -0.76 2.99
N PHE A 86 10.01 -0.29 3.27
CA PHE A 86 10.25 1.10 3.70
C PHE A 86 9.75 2.13 2.69
N ALA A 87 9.53 1.73 1.44
CA ALA A 87 9.06 2.59 0.37
C ALA A 87 7.71 2.11 -0.20
N ILE A 88 7.47 0.80 -0.33
CA ILE A 88 6.21 0.29 -0.90
C ILE A 88 5.00 0.64 -0.03
N TRP A 89 5.08 0.48 1.29
CA TRP A 89 3.96 0.84 2.16
C TRP A 89 3.70 2.36 2.25
N PRO A 90 4.70 3.24 2.22
CA PRO A 90 4.44 4.65 1.96
C PRO A 90 3.73 4.92 0.64
N LEU A 91 4.06 4.21 -0.45
CA LEU A 91 3.32 4.33 -1.71
C LEU A 91 1.84 3.91 -1.55
N TYR A 92 1.51 3.00 -0.61
CA TYR A 92 0.11 2.73 -0.23
C TYR A 92 -0.57 3.98 0.34
N GLY A 93 0.08 4.68 1.27
CA GLY A 93 -0.45 5.94 1.82
C GLY A 93 -0.70 6.99 0.74
N TRP A 94 0.24 7.14 -0.19
CA TRP A 94 0.09 7.97 -1.39
C TRP A 94 -1.11 7.56 -2.25
N HIS A 95 -1.24 6.26 -2.52
CA HIS A 95 -2.36 5.70 -3.26
C HIS A 95 -3.71 6.02 -2.61
N VAL A 96 -3.83 5.82 -1.30
CA VAL A 96 -5.06 6.08 -0.56
C VAL A 96 -5.39 7.59 -0.59
N TYR A 97 -4.40 8.46 -0.35
CA TYR A 97 -4.58 9.92 -0.41
C TYR A 97 -5.17 10.38 -1.76
N LEU A 98 -4.59 9.91 -2.87
CA LEU A 98 -5.06 10.27 -4.20
C LEU A 98 -6.43 9.67 -4.50
N SER A 99 -6.68 8.43 -4.10
CA SER A 99 -7.96 7.75 -4.33
C SER A 99 -9.11 8.50 -3.64
N GLU A 100 -8.90 9.01 -2.43
CA GLU A 100 -9.91 9.76 -1.69
C GLU A 100 -10.23 11.10 -2.34
N GLN A 101 -9.21 11.81 -2.82
CA GLN A 101 -9.42 13.03 -3.59
C GLN A 101 -10.14 12.74 -4.90
N ALA A 102 -9.71 11.72 -5.64
CA ALA A 102 -10.31 11.38 -6.91
C ALA A 102 -11.79 10.99 -6.76
N LEU A 103 -12.12 10.22 -5.72
CA LEU A 103 -13.49 9.87 -5.37
C LEU A 103 -14.32 11.05 -4.83
N ALA A 104 -13.69 12.04 -4.20
CA ALA A 104 -14.37 13.26 -3.76
C ALA A 104 -14.70 14.19 -4.94
N GLN A 105 -13.82 14.24 -5.94
CA GLN A 105 -14.03 15.01 -7.16
C GLN A 105 -15.02 14.33 -8.12
N TRP A 106 -15.01 12.99 -8.14
CA TRP A 106 -15.94 12.20 -8.94
C TRP A 106 -17.32 12.17 -8.29
N LYS A 107 -18.34 12.70 -9.01
CA LYS A 107 -19.72 12.83 -8.52
C LYS A 107 -20.69 11.90 -9.27
N PRO A 108 -20.56 10.57 -9.15
CA PRO A 108 -21.46 9.62 -9.80
C PRO A 108 -22.80 9.52 -9.06
N ARG A 109 -23.72 8.72 -9.61
CA ARG A 109 -24.97 8.33 -8.93
C ARG A 109 -24.65 7.61 -7.59
N PRO A 110 -25.50 7.75 -6.55
CA PRO A 110 -25.20 7.23 -5.20
C PRO A 110 -24.83 5.75 -5.13
N GLY A 111 -25.53 4.88 -5.86
CA GLY A 111 -25.23 3.44 -5.89
C GLY A 111 -23.83 3.13 -6.43
N LEU A 112 -23.44 3.82 -7.52
CA LEU A 112 -22.12 3.68 -8.12
C LEU A 112 -21.02 4.24 -7.20
N ARG A 113 -21.31 5.32 -6.47
CA ARG A 113 -20.38 5.86 -5.46
C ARG A 113 -20.10 4.85 -4.35
N ARG A 114 -21.14 4.19 -3.82
CA ARG A 114 -21.00 3.15 -2.79
C ARG A 114 -20.18 1.97 -3.29
N ALA A 115 -20.49 1.48 -4.49
CA ALA A 115 -19.74 0.39 -5.12
C ALA A 115 -18.25 0.73 -5.28
N ALA A 116 -17.94 1.94 -5.73
CA ALA A 116 -16.56 2.38 -5.89
C ALA A 116 -15.80 2.55 -4.56
N LEU A 117 -16.47 2.98 -3.48
CA LEU A 117 -15.88 3.03 -2.15
C LEU A 117 -15.53 1.63 -1.64
N LEU A 118 -16.44 0.67 -1.81
CA LEU A 118 -16.19 -0.73 -1.45
C LEU A 118 -15.04 -1.30 -2.27
N LEU A 119 -15.03 -1.05 -3.58
CA LEU A 119 -13.97 -1.50 -4.47
C LEU A 119 -12.61 -0.87 -4.12
N LYS A 120 -12.57 0.42 -3.77
CA LYS A 120 -11.36 1.10 -3.28
C LYS A 120 -10.78 0.35 -2.08
N HIS A 121 -11.60 0.05 -1.07
CA HIS A 121 -11.10 -0.65 0.12
C HIS A 121 -10.66 -2.08 -0.17
N ALA A 122 -11.38 -2.81 -1.03
CA ALA A 122 -11.05 -4.19 -1.37
C ALA A 122 -9.80 -4.30 -2.26
N SER A 123 -9.55 -3.32 -3.13
CA SER A 123 -8.50 -3.39 -4.15
C SER A 123 -7.26 -2.56 -3.84
N ALA A 124 -7.28 -1.64 -2.86
CA ALA A 124 -6.14 -0.73 -2.62
C ALA A 124 -4.81 -1.46 -2.37
N GLY A 125 -4.83 -2.53 -1.56
CA GLY A 125 -3.64 -3.34 -1.30
C GLY A 125 -3.23 -4.17 -2.53
N PRO A 126 -4.11 -5.05 -3.03
CA PRO A 126 -3.84 -5.87 -4.21
C PRO A 126 -3.36 -5.08 -5.43
N LEU A 127 -3.95 -3.91 -5.68
CA LEU A 127 -3.57 -3.07 -6.82
C LEU A 127 -2.15 -2.51 -6.68
N LEU A 128 -1.80 -2.01 -5.48
CA LEU A 128 -0.45 -1.51 -5.22
C LEU A 128 0.57 -2.64 -5.39
N GLU A 129 0.24 -3.81 -4.87
CA GLU A 129 1.08 -4.99 -4.93
C GLU A 129 1.30 -5.51 -6.33
N ILE A 130 0.26 -5.53 -7.17
CA ILE A 130 0.37 -5.82 -8.60
C ILE A 130 1.34 -4.83 -9.24
N ILE A 131 1.19 -3.53 -8.96
CA ILE A 131 2.11 -2.50 -9.48
C ILE A 131 3.55 -2.74 -9.00
N ALA A 132 3.75 -3.08 -7.73
CA ALA A 132 5.07 -3.38 -7.16
C ALA A 132 5.69 -4.63 -7.78
N ASN A 133 4.92 -5.72 -7.93
CA ASN A 133 5.37 -6.95 -8.57
C ASN A 133 5.73 -6.74 -10.04
N LEU A 134 4.88 -6.05 -10.81
CA LEU A 134 5.15 -5.73 -12.21
C LEU A 134 6.38 -4.82 -12.35
N GLY A 135 6.54 -3.83 -11.47
CA GLY A 135 7.72 -2.96 -11.43
C GLY A 135 9.00 -3.74 -11.15
N MET A 136 9.00 -4.62 -10.15
CA MET A 136 10.17 -5.45 -9.82
C MET A 136 10.46 -6.50 -10.89
N LEU A 137 9.44 -7.07 -11.53
CA LEU A 137 9.61 -7.95 -12.69
C LEU A 137 10.29 -7.22 -13.85
N ALA A 138 9.85 -6.00 -14.17
CA ALA A 138 10.44 -5.22 -15.25
C ALA A 138 11.90 -4.80 -14.96
N ILE A 139 12.23 -4.47 -13.72
CA ILE A 139 13.55 -3.93 -13.34
C ILE A 139 14.56 -5.04 -13.00
N LEU A 140 14.11 -6.10 -12.34
CA LEU A 140 14.95 -7.16 -11.75
C LEU A 140 14.69 -8.55 -12.34
N GLY A 141 13.66 -8.74 -13.18
CA GLY A 141 13.32 -10.05 -13.75
C GLY A 141 12.74 -11.05 -12.75
N ARG A 142 12.30 -10.60 -11.57
CA ARG A 142 11.77 -11.47 -10.51
C ARG A 142 10.62 -10.79 -9.75
N TYR A 143 9.69 -11.59 -9.25
CA TYR A 143 8.60 -11.12 -8.40
C TYR A 143 9.15 -10.50 -7.12
N TYR A 144 8.49 -9.44 -6.66
CA TYR A 144 8.77 -8.83 -5.37
C TYR A 144 8.43 -9.80 -4.23
N PHE A 145 7.25 -10.40 -4.34
CA PHE A 145 6.73 -11.42 -3.43
C PHE A 145 5.68 -12.25 -4.17
N TYR A 146 5.45 -13.47 -3.69
CA TYR A 146 4.49 -14.40 -4.26
C TYR A 146 3.31 -14.54 -3.33
N TYR A 147 2.11 -14.41 -3.87
CA TYR A 147 0.95 -15.03 -3.24
C TYR A 147 1.01 -16.53 -3.44
N LEU A 148 0.93 -17.29 -2.36
CA LEU A 148 1.05 -18.75 -2.42
C LEU A 148 -0.25 -19.41 -2.88
N PRO A 149 -1.44 -18.93 -2.48
CA PRO A 149 -2.62 -19.17 -3.29
C PRO A 149 -2.37 -18.60 -4.69
N GLY A 150 -2.23 -19.50 -5.66
CA GLY A 150 -1.88 -19.16 -7.05
C GLY A 150 -3.08 -18.77 -7.91
N ASP A 151 -4.22 -18.43 -7.30
CA ASP A 151 -5.50 -18.23 -7.98
C ASP A 151 -5.49 -17.02 -8.94
N LEU A 152 -4.56 -16.09 -8.78
CA LEU A 152 -4.38 -14.93 -9.66
C LEU A 152 -2.91 -14.79 -10.11
N TRP A 153 -2.34 -15.90 -10.62
CA TRP A 153 -0.96 -15.98 -11.14
C TRP A 153 0.11 -15.52 -10.14
N HIS A 154 -0.12 -15.75 -8.84
CA HIS A 154 0.75 -15.34 -7.74
C HIS A 154 0.99 -13.82 -7.61
N LEU A 155 0.33 -12.98 -8.42
CA LEU A 155 0.40 -11.52 -8.34
C LEU A 155 -0.41 -10.96 -7.16
N THR A 156 -1.55 -11.60 -6.90
CA THR A 156 -2.43 -11.39 -5.75
C THR A 156 -3.22 -12.68 -5.47
N SER A 157 -4.18 -12.63 -4.55
CA SER A 157 -5.12 -13.73 -4.29
C SER A 157 -6.47 -13.19 -3.83
N ILE A 158 -7.55 -13.87 -4.20
CA ILE A 158 -8.89 -13.59 -3.65
C ILE A 158 -8.90 -13.80 -2.14
N GLN A 159 -8.09 -14.73 -1.62
CA GLN A 159 -8.01 -15.03 -0.19
C GLN A 159 -7.49 -13.85 0.64
N VAL A 160 -6.69 -12.95 0.04
CA VAL A 160 -6.14 -11.80 0.77
C VAL A 160 -7.09 -10.61 0.84
N VAL A 161 -8.08 -10.55 -0.06
CA VAL A 161 -9.01 -9.41 -0.20
C VAL A 161 -9.73 -9.05 1.10
N PRO A 162 -10.26 -10.00 1.92
CA PRO A 162 -10.92 -9.65 3.17
C PRO A 162 -9.99 -8.92 4.16
N TYR A 163 -8.73 -9.35 4.26
CA TYR A 163 -7.74 -8.73 5.13
C TYR A 163 -7.43 -7.29 4.69
N TYR A 164 -7.22 -7.09 3.39
CA TYR A 164 -7.00 -5.76 2.83
C TYR A 164 -8.20 -4.84 2.98
N PHE A 165 -9.41 -5.37 2.80
CA PHE A 165 -10.63 -4.60 2.98
C PHE A 165 -10.73 -4.05 4.41
N VAL A 166 -10.56 -4.91 5.41
CA VAL A 166 -10.60 -4.51 6.83
C VAL A 166 -9.48 -3.52 7.15
N LEU A 167 -8.24 -3.82 6.74
CA LEU A 167 -7.10 -2.94 7.00
C LEU A 167 -7.28 -1.56 6.35
N SER A 168 -7.81 -1.52 5.12
CA SER A 168 -8.07 -0.27 4.41
C SER A 168 -9.15 0.57 5.10
N LEU A 169 -10.19 -0.06 5.64
CA LEU A 169 -11.23 0.61 6.44
C LEU A 169 -10.62 1.21 7.72
N LEU A 170 -9.85 0.42 8.46
CA LEU A 170 -9.18 0.86 9.69
C LEU A 170 -8.22 2.01 9.42
N PHE A 171 -7.40 1.90 8.38
CA PHE A 171 -6.48 2.94 7.96
C PHE A 171 -7.21 4.23 7.60
N SER A 172 -8.27 4.14 6.77
CA SER A 172 -9.05 5.32 6.37
C SER A 172 -9.74 5.98 7.58
N ALA A 173 -10.24 5.19 8.52
CA ALA A 173 -10.82 5.70 9.77
C ALA A 173 -9.78 6.40 10.65
N PHE A 174 -8.56 5.86 10.75
CA PHE A 174 -7.47 6.46 11.52
C PHE A 174 -7.04 7.80 10.92
N ILE A 175 -6.86 7.82 9.61
CA ILE A 175 -6.55 9.02 8.83
C ILE A 175 -7.63 10.09 8.98
N ALA A 176 -8.91 9.72 8.91
CA ALA A 176 -10.01 10.68 9.06
C ALA A 176 -9.97 11.44 10.39
N ARG A 177 -9.44 10.82 11.46
CA ARG A 177 -9.27 11.48 12.76
C ARG A 177 -8.05 12.38 12.85
N LEU A 178 -7.00 12.10 12.08
CA LEU A 178 -5.69 12.74 12.21
C LEU A 178 -5.38 13.74 11.10
N ARG A 179 -6.12 13.72 9.98
CA ARG A 179 -5.85 14.58 8.81
C ARG A 179 -5.87 16.07 9.14
N ASP A 180 -6.71 16.47 10.08
CA ASP A 180 -6.92 17.86 10.50
C ASP A 180 -6.15 18.19 11.80
N ALA A 181 -5.32 17.26 12.29
CA ALA A 181 -4.50 17.48 13.47
C ALA A 181 -3.45 18.58 13.23
N ARG A 182 -3.28 19.46 14.24
CA ARG A 182 -2.28 20.54 14.23
C ARG A 182 -0.86 20.02 13.99
N HIS A 183 -0.54 18.84 14.51
CA HIS A 183 0.80 18.25 14.47
C HIS A 183 0.93 17.12 13.44
N LYS A 184 0.14 17.13 12.36
CA LYS A 184 0.11 16.04 11.36
C LYS A 184 1.49 15.67 10.79
N VAL A 185 2.38 16.65 10.59
CA VAL A 185 3.75 16.39 10.10
C VAL A 185 4.54 15.57 11.11
N ALA A 186 4.53 15.96 12.38
CA ALA A 186 5.22 15.24 13.44
C ALA A 186 4.67 13.81 13.61
N ILE A 187 3.34 13.65 13.50
CA ILE A 187 2.69 12.34 13.55
C ILE A 187 3.14 11.46 12.37
N GLY A 188 3.16 12.01 11.15
CA GLY A 188 3.65 11.29 9.97
C GLY A 188 5.11 10.86 10.10
N CYS A 189 5.99 11.77 10.52
CA CYS A 189 7.40 11.46 10.76
C CYS A 189 7.57 10.39 11.85
N ALA A 190 6.87 10.52 12.97
CA ALA A 190 6.92 9.55 14.05
C ALA A 190 6.44 8.17 13.59
N GLY A 191 5.32 8.10 12.85
CA GLY A 191 4.83 6.86 12.25
C GLY A 191 5.86 6.22 11.32
N TYR A 192 6.49 7.01 10.45
CA TYR A 192 7.52 6.51 9.54
C TYR A 192 8.73 5.94 10.29
N LEU A 193 9.20 6.64 11.32
CA LEU A 193 10.31 6.19 12.17
C LEU A 193 9.96 4.90 12.94
N VAL A 194 8.73 4.77 13.43
CA VAL A 194 8.24 3.53 14.04
C VAL A 194 8.26 2.39 13.03
N GLY A 195 7.80 2.63 11.79
CA GLY A 195 7.85 1.64 10.73
C GLY A 195 9.28 1.20 10.39
N LEU A 196 10.23 2.14 10.33
CA LEU A 196 11.65 1.83 10.14
C LEU A 196 12.20 1.00 11.29
N ALA A 197 11.97 1.42 12.53
CA ALA A 197 12.41 0.69 13.71
C ALA A 197 11.86 -0.74 13.70
N TYR A 198 10.56 -0.92 13.42
CA TYR A 198 9.96 -2.24 13.30
C TYR A 198 10.61 -3.08 12.20
N LEU A 199 10.82 -2.50 11.01
CA LEU A 199 11.44 -3.19 9.88
C LEU A 199 12.85 -3.73 10.18
N PHE A 200 13.63 -3.04 11.03
CA PHE A 200 14.96 -3.49 11.44
C PHE A 200 14.95 -4.45 12.65
N LEU A 201 13.81 -4.58 13.35
CA LEU A 201 13.66 -5.44 14.53
C LEU A 201 12.86 -6.73 14.25
N ALA A 202 12.08 -6.77 13.17
CA ALA A 202 11.22 -7.90 12.77
C ALA A 202 12.00 -9.04 12.12
#